data_AF-A0A842QSE4-F1
#
_entry.id   AF-A0A842QSE4-F1
#
_cell.length_a   1.000
_cell.length_b   1.000
_cell.length_c   1.000
_cell.angle_alpha   90.00
_cell.angle_beta   90.00
_cell.angle_gamma   90.00
#
_symmetry.space_group_name_H-M   'P 1'
#
loop_
_entity.id
_entity.type
_entity.pdbx_description
1 polymer ?
#
loop_
_entity_poly.entity_id
_entity_poly.type
_entity_poly.pdbx_seq_one_letter_code
_entity_poly.pdbx_strand_id
1 'polypeptide(L)'
;MPYIAQEDRPQYDKALEEITKLLKENPPETIDGHLNYVITKIIKEVYPLRYYHINKAMGVLECVQHEFYRRVAAPYEDTKIEQNGDV
;
A
#
# COMPACT_ATOMS: atom_id res chain seq x y z
N MET A 1 -1.87 2.59 11.16
CA MET A 1 -1.95 3.94 10.55
C MET A 1 -2.42 4.93 11.61
N PRO A 2 -1.53 5.76 12.18
CA PRO A 2 -1.87 6.67 13.29
C PRO A 2 -2.81 7.81 12.87
N TYR A 3 -3.01 8.03 11.57
CA TYR A 3 -3.78 9.14 11.01
C TYR A 3 -5.23 8.80 10.63
N ILE A 4 -5.65 7.54 10.83
CA ILE A 4 -7.05 7.11 10.73
C ILE A 4 -7.45 6.49 12.08
N ALA A 5 -8.55 7.00 12.64
CA ALA A 5 -9.11 6.53 13.90
C ALA A 5 -9.43 5.03 13.80
N GLN A 6 -9.35 4.29 14.90
CA GLN A 6 -9.48 2.83 14.83
C GLN A 6 -10.91 2.42 14.45
N GLU A 7 -11.88 3.16 14.94
CA GLU A 7 -13.30 3.07 14.66
C GLU A 7 -13.65 3.27 13.18
N ASP A 8 -12.84 4.03 12.42
CA ASP A 8 -13.05 4.29 11.01
C ASP A 8 -12.48 3.21 10.09
N ARG A 9 -11.63 2.31 10.59
CA ARG A 9 -10.97 1.30 9.74
C ARG A 9 -11.92 0.21 9.23
N PRO A 10 -12.82 -0.36 10.07
CA PRO A 10 -13.61 -1.52 9.68
C PRO A 10 -14.51 -1.32 8.46
N GLN A 11 -14.84 -0.07 8.13
CA GLN A 11 -15.65 0.25 6.95
C GLN A 11 -15.00 -0.20 5.63
N TYR A 12 -13.68 -0.39 5.61
CA TYR A 12 -12.93 -0.79 4.42
C TYR A 12 -12.62 -2.30 4.37
N ASP A 13 -12.70 -3.01 5.50
CA ASP A 13 -12.17 -4.37 5.64
C ASP A 13 -12.76 -5.33 4.61
N LYS A 14 -14.09 -5.38 4.47
CA LYS A 14 -14.75 -6.26 3.50
C LYS A 14 -14.29 -5.99 2.05
N ALA A 15 -14.21 -4.73 1.65
CA ALA A 15 -13.79 -4.38 0.30
C ALA A 15 -12.31 -4.72 0.07
N LEU A 16 -11.46 -4.50 1.08
CA LEU A 16 -10.05 -4.86 1.03
C LEU A 16 -9.85 -6.38 0.96
N GLU A 17 -10.64 -7.17 1.69
CA GLU A 17 -10.63 -8.62 1.62
C GLU A 17 -10.96 -9.12 0.21
N GLU A 18 -12.04 -8.59 -0.39
CA GLU A 18 -12.47 -8.95 -1.74
C GLU A 18 -11.41 -8.58 -2.80
N ILE A 19 -10.87 -7.36 -2.75
CA ILE A 19 -9.83 -6.91 -3.68
C ILE A 19 -8.54 -7.74 -3.50
N THR A 20 -8.16 -8.03 -2.26
CA THR A 20 -6.96 -8.82 -1.96
C THR A 20 -7.11 -10.25 -2.51
N LYS A 21 -8.30 -10.83 -2.41
CA LYS A 21 -8.59 -12.14 -2.99
C LYS A 21 -8.41 -12.12 -4.51
N LEU A 22 -9.00 -11.14 -5.20
CA LEU A 22 -8.86 -10.99 -6.66
C LEU A 22 -7.40 -10.80 -7.08
N LEU A 23 -6.61 -10.03 -6.33
CA LEU A 23 -5.19 -9.84 -6.61
C LEU A 23 -4.40 -11.15 -6.50
N LYS A 24 -4.67 -11.95 -5.45
CA LYS A 24 -3.99 -13.24 -5.19
C LYS A 24 -4.33 -14.34 -6.20
N GLU A 25 -5.41 -14.19 -6.98
CA GLU A 25 -5.76 -15.13 -8.05
C GLU A 25 -4.89 -14.93 -9.31
N ASN A 26 -4.15 -13.82 -9.41
CA ASN A 26 -3.24 -13.57 -10.54
C ASN A 26 -1.87 -14.23 -10.31
N PRO A 27 -1.17 -14.61 -11.40
CA PRO A 27 0.19 -15.12 -11.31
C PRO A 27 1.14 -14.12 -10.61
N PRO A 28 2.13 -14.59 -9.83
CA PRO A 28 3.13 -13.73 -9.18
C PRO A 28 3.87 -12.81 -10.15
N GLU A 29 4.05 -13.23 -11.41
CA GLU A 29 4.77 -12.46 -12.43
C GLU A 29 3.99 -11.25 -12.94
N THR A 30 2.67 -11.23 -12.77
CA THR A 30 1.80 -10.13 -13.25
C THR A 30 1.20 -9.30 -12.13
N ILE A 31 1.25 -9.79 -10.88
CA ILE A 31 0.58 -9.17 -9.72
C ILE A 31 0.92 -7.69 -9.54
N ASP A 32 2.17 -7.30 -9.84
CA ASP A 32 2.64 -5.91 -9.74
C ASP A 32 1.85 -4.96 -10.66
N GLY A 33 1.55 -5.41 -11.89
CA GLY A 33 0.75 -4.65 -12.83
C GLY A 33 -0.70 -4.49 -12.37
N HIS A 34 -1.29 -5.55 -11.82
CA HIS A 34 -2.65 -5.51 -11.27
C HIS A 34 -2.75 -4.59 -10.05
N LEU A 35 -1.77 -4.67 -9.14
CA LEU A 35 -1.73 -3.81 -7.95
C LEU A 35 -1.56 -2.35 -8.34
N ASN A 36 -0.68 -2.04 -9.29
CA ASN A 36 -0.50 -0.70 -9.82
C ASN A 36 -1.80 -0.15 -10.45
N TYR A 37 -2.50 -0.98 -11.25
CA TYR A 37 -3.80 -0.61 -11.82
C TYR A 37 -4.82 -0.24 -10.74
N VAL A 38 -4.97 -1.08 -9.71
CA VAL A 38 -5.92 -0.85 -8.61
C VAL A 38 -5.61 0.47 -7.88
N ILE A 39 -4.36 0.66 -7.47
CA ILE A 39 -3.93 1.87 -6.74
C ILE A 39 -4.14 3.12 -7.60
N THR A 40 -3.69 3.08 -8.86
CA THR A 40 -3.85 4.21 -9.79
C THR A 40 -5.32 4.54 -10.02
N LYS A 41 -6.18 3.52 -10.17
CA LYS A 41 -7.61 3.71 -10.37
C LYS A 41 -8.26 4.34 -9.13
N ILE A 42 -7.95 3.87 -7.92
CA ILE A 42 -8.44 4.47 -6.66
C ILE A 42 -8.04 5.95 -6.57
N ILE A 43 -6.78 6.27 -6.80
CA ILE A 43 -6.27 7.65 -6.74
C ILE A 43 -7.00 8.55 -7.73
N LYS A 44 -7.21 8.07 -8.95
CA LYS A 44 -7.88 8.82 -10.02
C LYS A 44 -9.35 9.13 -9.68
N GLU A 45 -10.04 8.23 -8.99
CA GLU A 45 -11.45 8.44 -8.59
C GLU A 45 -11.57 9.31 -7.32
N VAL A 46 -10.62 9.24 -6.39
CA VAL A 46 -10.63 10.03 -5.15
C VAL A 46 -10.23 11.49 -5.39
N TYR A 47 -9.26 11.74 -6.27
CA TYR A 47 -8.70 13.07 -6.49
C TYR A 47 -9.20 13.71 -7.81
N PRO A 48 -9.73 14.94 -7.77
CA PRO A 48 -10.07 15.68 -8.99
C PRO A 48 -8.85 15.95 -9.86
N LEU A 49 -9.01 15.94 -11.19
CA LEU A 49 -7.92 16.17 -12.15
C LEU A 49 -7.45 17.65 -12.13
N ARG A 50 -6.60 17.97 -11.17
CA ARG A 50 -5.92 19.27 -11.02
C ARG A 50 -4.53 19.01 -10.47
N TYR A 51 -3.54 19.81 -10.91
CA TYR A 51 -2.16 19.68 -10.47
C TYR A 51 -2.00 19.64 -8.94
N TYR A 52 -2.76 20.47 -8.22
CA TYR A 52 -2.79 20.47 -6.76
C TYR A 52 -3.08 19.08 -6.16
N HIS A 53 -4.08 18.37 -6.69
CA HIS A 53 -4.44 17.05 -6.19
C HIS A 53 -3.48 15.96 -6.67
N ILE A 54 -2.92 16.10 -7.88
CA ILE A 54 -1.87 15.22 -8.37
C ILE A 54 -0.66 15.29 -7.42
N ASN A 55 -0.22 16.48 -7.06
CA ASN A 55 0.89 16.65 -6.10
C ASN A 55 0.56 16.04 -4.72
N LYS A 56 -0.68 16.22 -4.24
CA LYS A 56 -1.13 15.55 -3.00
C LYS A 56 -1.10 14.02 -3.11
N ALA A 57 -1.58 13.46 -4.21
CA ALA A 57 -1.58 12.02 -4.44
C ALA A 57 -0.16 11.46 -4.45
N MET A 58 0.79 12.15 -5.10
CA MET A 58 2.20 11.79 -5.06
C MET A 58 2.75 11.78 -3.63
N GLY A 59 2.43 12.79 -2.83
CA GLY A 59 2.82 12.83 -1.41
C GLY A 59 2.23 11.67 -0.59
N VAL A 60 0.97 11.29 -0.83
CA VAL A 60 0.36 10.13 -0.15
C VAL A 60 1.07 8.83 -0.54
N LEU A 61 1.38 8.64 -1.82
CA LEU A 61 2.10 7.46 -2.29
C LEU A 61 3.50 7.34 -1.66
N GLU A 62 4.23 8.46 -1.57
CA GLU A 62 5.53 8.51 -0.90
C GLU A 62 5.41 8.13 0.58
N CYS A 63 4.40 8.65 1.28
CA CYS A 63 4.14 8.27 2.66
C CYS A 63 3.80 6.78 2.82
N VAL A 64 3.01 6.20 1.89
CA VAL A 64 2.69 4.76 1.90
C VAL A 64 3.95 3.92 1.74
N GLN A 65 4.85 4.29 0.81
CA GLN A 65 6.13 3.62 0.64
C GLN A 65 6.97 3.66 1.91
N HIS A 66 7.16 4.83 2.52
CA HIS A 66 7.93 4.96 3.75
C HIS A 66 7.30 4.22 4.94
N GLU A 67 5.97 4.24 5.07
CA GLU A 67 5.28 3.51 6.13
C GLU A 67 5.45 2.00 5.95
N PHE A 68 5.33 1.48 4.73
CA PHE A 68 5.57 0.07 4.43
C PHE A 68 7.01 -0.33 4.76
N TYR A 69 7.98 0.46 4.31
CA TYR A 69 9.38 0.18 4.61
C TYR A 69 9.64 0.16 6.13
N ARG A 70 9.23 1.20 6.86
CA ARG A 70 9.46 1.31 8.31
C ARG A 70 8.73 0.24 9.12
N ARG A 71 7.50 -0.13 8.75
CA ARG A 71 6.65 -1.02 9.57
C ARG A 71 6.71 -2.48 9.17
N VAL A 72 7.12 -2.78 7.94
CA VAL A 72 7.09 -4.13 7.38
C VAL A 72 8.49 -4.56 6.95
N ALA A 73 9.16 -3.79 6.10
CA ALA A 73 10.48 -4.17 5.59
C ALA A 73 11.55 -4.16 6.68
N ALA A 74 11.68 -3.06 7.44
CA ALA A 74 12.72 -2.93 8.46
C ALA A 74 12.66 -4.02 9.55
N PRO A 75 11.50 -4.37 10.15
CA PRO A 75 11.44 -5.49 11.10
C PRO A 75 11.78 -6.85 10.48
N TYR A 76 11.45 -7.05 9.20
CA TYR A 76 11.84 -8.24 8.46
C TYR A 76 13.36 -8.27 8.22
N GLU A 77 13.97 -7.13 7.88
CA GLU A 77 15.41 -6.98 7.72
C GLU A 77 16.15 -7.22 9.05
N ASP A 78 15.67 -6.69 10.16
CA ASP A 78 16.20 -6.98 11.51
C ASP A 78 16.21 -8.50 11.78
N THR A 79 15.11 -9.18 11.44
CA THR A 79 15.02 -10.64 11.55
C THR A 79 16.03 -11.35 10.64
N LYS A 80 16.34 -10.80 9.47
CA LYS A 80 17.33 -11.35 8.54
C LYS A 80 18.76 -11.08 8.98
N ILE A 81 19.03 -9.97 9.65
CA ILE A 81 20.31 -9.67 10.28
C ILE A 81 20.60 -10.69 11.37
N GLU A 82 19.63 -11.00 12.23
CA GLU A 82 19.78 -12.04 13.26
C GLU A 82 20.05 -13.44 12.66
N GLN A 83 19.45 -13.75 11.51
CA GLN A 83 19.57 -15.07 10.86
C GLN A 83 20.85 -15.25 10.05
N ASN A 84 21.26 -14.21 9.31
CA ASN A 84 22.28 -14.31 8.27
C ASN A 84 23.55 -13.51 8.60
N GLY A 85 23.54 -12.75 9.70
CA GLY A 85 24.53 -11.72 9.98
C GLY A 85 24.16 -10.39 9.33
N ASP A 86 24.70 -9.31 9.89
CA ASP A 86 24.71 -8.00 9.25
C ASP A 86 25.76 -7.99 8.12
N VAL A 87 25.67 -6.98 7.24
CA VAL A 87 26.62 -6.76 6.14
C VAL A 87 28.06 -6.63 6.65
#